data_AF-A0A7S0DQ35-F1
#
_entry.id   AF-A0A7S0DQ35-F1
#
_cell.length_a   1.000
_cell.length_b   1.000
_cell.length_c   1.000
_cell.angle_alpha   90.00
_cell.angle_beta   90.00
_cell.angle_gamma   90.00
#
_symmetry.space_group_name_H-M   'P 1'
#
loop_
_entity.id
_entity.type
_entity.pdbx_description
1 polymer ?
#
loop_
_entity_poly.entity_id
_entity_poly.type
_entity_poly.pdbx_seq_one_letter_code
_entity_poly.pdbx_strand_id
1 'polypeptide(L)'
;LGCFFTGDTFTGYRALVWLRTSNRLMELLAETPADRIRGPSSLLSFCYDSYNWTTLFPKNKQDEYPSLRVDCHLGPGAPEISGLDNSHFTALTLKNAICDYIRDRSDGEERPDVSLDDPDVPLFLHADREKIRVYRVLNAQTMHKRGYRT
;
A
#
# COMPACT_ATOMS: atom_id res chain seq x y z
N LEU A 1 15.32 10.68 1.60
CA LEU A 1 15.94 9.68 2.50
C LEU A 1 14.85 9.05 3.35
N GLY A 2 14.80 7.72 3.41
CA GLY A 2 14.01 6.95 4.38
C GLY A 2 14.92 6.25 5.38
N CYS A 3 14.36 5.75 6.48
CA CYS A 3 15.07 4.89 7.43
C CYS A 3 14.25 3.62 7.62
N PHE A 4 14.91 2.47 7.55
CA PHE A 4 14.30 1.17 7.75
C PHE A 4 14.65 0.67 9.15
N PHE A 5 13.66 0.09 9.81
CA PHE A 5 13.84 -0.61 11.07
C PHE A 5 12.88 -1.79 11.13
N THR A 6 13.18 -2.74 12.00
CA THR A 6 12.37 -3.94 12.23
C THR A 6 11.86 -3.94 13.66
N GLY A 7 10.66 -4.45 13.88
CA GLY A 7 10.07 -4.57 15.21
C GLY A 7 8.70 -5.23 15.15
N ASP A 8 8.14 -5.47 16.31
CA ASP A 8 6.77 -5.93 16.48
C ASP A 8 5.75 -4.78 16.34
N THR A 9 4.46 -5.12 16.40
CA THR A 9 3.36 -4.14 16.36
C THR A 9 3.52 -3.07 17.44
N PHE A 10 4.00 -3.44 18.63
CA PHE A 10 4.24 -2.50 19.72
C PHE A 10 5.33 -1.47 19.37
N THR A 11 6.35 -1.88 18.62
CA THR A 11 7.37 -0.97 18.09
C THR A 11 6.78 -0.01 17.05
N GLY A 12 5.86 -0.47 16.20
CA GLY A 12 5.09 0.39 15.30
C GLY A 12 4.29 1.45 16.05
N TYR A 13 3.55 1.07 17.09
CA TYR A 13 2.80 2.03 17.93
C TYR A 13 3.71 3.02 18.64
N ARG A 14 4.83 2.56 19.21
CA ARG A 14 5.81 3.47 19.82
C ARG A 14 6.37 4.44 18.79
N ALA A 15 6.68 3.98 17.58
CA ALA A 15 7.15 4.85 16.52
C ALA A 15 6.12 5.95 16.17
N LEU A 16 4.83 5.62 16.08
CA LEU A 16 3.77 6.60 15.85
C LEU A 16 3.70 7.69 16.94
N VAL A 17 3.91 7.31 18.20
CA VAL A 17 3.84 8.25 19.34
C VAL A 17 5.11 9.09 19.46
N TRP A 18 6.28 8.47 19.27
CA TRP A 18 7.56 9.08 19.65
C TRP A 18 8.30 9.76 18.49
N LEU A 19 8.05 9.41 17.23
CA LEU A 19 8.71 10.04 16.10
C LEU A 19 8.25 11.49 15.94
N ARG A 20 9.16 12.44 16.14
CA ARG A 20 8.87 13.89 16.05
C ARG A 20 9.15 14.50 14.69
N THR A 21 9.89 13.81 13.83
CA THR A 21 10.40 14.33 12.56
C THR A 21 9.98 13.51 11.33
N SER A 22 9.35 12.35 11.52
CA SER A 22 8.94 11.52 10.39
C SER A 22 7.65 12.07 9.75
N ASN A 23 7.61 12.05 8.41
CA ASN A 23 6.44 12.48 7.65
C ASN A 23 5.40 11.37 7.49
N ARG A 24 5.85 10.12 7.36
CA ARG A 24 5.01 8.94 7.12
C ARG A 24 5.66 7.70 7.74
N LEU A 25 4.90 6.96 8.54
CA LEU A 25 5.30 5.65 9.02
C LEU A 25 4.60 4.57 8.18
N MET A 26 5.37 3.63 7.67
CA MET A 26 4.90 2.62 6.74
C MET A 26 5.38 1.25 7.19
N GLU A 27 4.49 0.26 7.09
CA GLU A 27 4.79 -1.15 7.29
C GLU A 27 4.99 -1.80 5.93
N LEU A 28 6.11 -2.50 5.75
CA LEU A 28 6.39 -3.26 4.53
C LEU A 28 5.55 -4.53 4.51
N LEU A 29 4.67 -4.67 3.53
CA LEU A 29 3.81 -5.86 3.36
C LEU A 29 4.45 -6.87 2.40
N ALA A 30 5.04 -6.38 1.32
CA ALA A 30 5.62 -7.19 0.27
C ALA A 30 6.77 -6.49 -0.44
N GLU A 31 7.74 -7.26 -0.93
CA GLU A 31 8.88 -6.78 -1.71
C GLU A 31 9.24 -7.79 -2.80
N THR A 32 9.62 -7.30 -3.98
CA THR A 32 10.21 -8.11 -5.05
C THR A 32 11.33 -7.33 -5.74
N PRO A 33 12.39 -8.01 -6.23
CA PRO A 33 13.34 -7.42 -7.15
C PRO A 33 12.63 -6.82 -8.38
N ALA A 34 13.02 -5.60 -8.77
CA ALA A 34 12.41 -4.87 -9.87
C ALA A 34 12.59 -5.59 -11.21
N ASP A 35 13.69 -6.35 -11.35
CA ASP A 35 13.98 -7.19 -12.50
C ASP A 35 13.10 -8.45 -12.61
N ARG A 36 12.17 -8.71 -11.68
CA ARG A 36 11.16 -9.77 -11.87
C ARG A 36 9.89 -9.25 -12.53
N ILE A 37 9.66 -7.94 -12.47
CA ILE A 37 8.52 -7.31 -13.09
C ILE A 37 8.92 -6.92 -14.51
N ARG A 38 8.13 -7.39 -15.48
CA ARG A 38 8.36 -7.21 -16.93
C ARG A 38 7.25 -6.39 -17.60
N GLY A 39 6.17 -6.14 -16.87
CA GLY A 39 4.97 -5.47 -17.38
C GLY A 39 3.86 -5.38 -16.33
N PRO A 40 2.75 -4.69 -16.67
CA PRO A 40 1.59 -4.56 -15.79
C PRO A 40 1.03 -5.90 -15.30
N SER A 41 0.96 -6.91 -16.18
CA SER A 41 0.45 -8.24 -15.82
C SER A 41 1.30 -8.92 -14.76
N SER A 42 2.64 -8.82 -14.85
CA SER A 42 3.54 -9.38 -13.82
C SER A 42 3.46 -8.63 -12.50
N LEU A 43 3.19 -7.32 -12.53
CA LEU A 43 2.96 -6.54 -11.32
C LEU A 43 1.64 -6.95 -10.67
N LEU A 44 0.59 -7.11 -11.47
CA LEU A 44 -0.72 -7.55 -10.99
C LEU A 44 -0.62 -8.91 -10.30
N SER A 45 0.00 -9.90 -10.94
CA SER A 45 0.18 -11.24 -10.34
C SER A 45 1.00 -11.18 -9.07
N PHE A 46 2.10 -10.41 -9.04
CA PHE A 46 2.88 -10.22 -7.83
C PHE A 46 2.04 -9.61 -6.71
N CYS A 47 1.32 -8.51 -6.97
CA CYS A 47 0.50 -7.86 -5.97
C CYS A 47 -0.61 -8.79 -5.44
N TYR A 48 -1.21 -9.60 -6.31
CA TYR A 48 -2.24 -10.58 -5.94
C TYR A 48 -1.67 -11.65 -4.98
N ASP A 49 -0.52 -12.24 -5.32
CA ASP A 49 0.05 -13.38 -4.58
C ASP A 49 0.92 -12.99 -3.37
N SER A 50 1.40 -11.75 -3.33
CA SER A 50 2.45 -11.34 -2.40
C SER A 50 2.05 -11.22 -0.93
N TYR A 51 0.76 -11.04 -0.64
CA TYR A 51 0.27 -10.77 0.70
C TYR A 51 -1.15 -11.31 0.90
N ASN A 52 -1.47 -11.76 2.11
CA ASN A 52 -2.83 -12.18 2.43
C ASN A 52 -3.72 -10.96 2.71
N TRP A 53 -4.33 -10.40 1.66
CA TRP A 53 -5.10 -9.15 1.76
C TRP A 53 -6.35 -9.27 2.65
N THR A 54 -6.91 -10.45 2.88
CA THR A 54 -8.06 -10.59 3.80
C THR A 54 -7.74 -10.13 5.23
N THR A 55 -6.45 -10.14 5.61
CA THR A 55 -5.99 -9.65 6.91
C THR A 55 -6.13 -8.13 7.08
N LEU A 56 -6.09 -7.37 5.98
CA LEU A 56 -6.27 -5.92 5.97
C LEU A 56 -7.70 -5.50 5.66
N PHE A 57 -8.49 -6.40 5.08
CA PHE A 57 -9.88 -6.17 4.72
C PHE A 57 -10.84 -7.10 5.49
N PRO A 58 -10.82 -7.14 6.84
CA PRO A 58 -11.87 -7.81 7.59
C PRO A 58 -13.18 -7.02 7.48
N LYS A 59 -14.29 -7.70 7.19
CA LYS A 59 -15.61 -7.06 7.16
C LYS A 59 -15.96 -6.46 8.53
N ASN A 60 -16.62 -5.31 8.52
CA ASN A 60 -17.13 -4.66 9.73
C ASN A 60 -18.44 -5.32 10.20
N LYS A 61 -19.08 -4.77 11.25
CA LYS A 61 -20.35 -5.31 11.80
C LYS A 61 -21.54 -5.18 10.83
N GLN A 62 -21.41 -4.35 9.81
CA GLN A 62 -22.39 -4.08 8.76
C GLN A 62 -22.12 -4.94 7.51
N ASP A 63 -21.17 -5.88 7.59
CA ASP A 63 -20.74 -6.76 6.48
C ASP A 63 -20.06 -6.02 5.32
N GLU A 64 -19.50 -4.83 5.59
CA GLU A 64 -18.81 -4.01 4.59
C GLU A 64 -17.29 -4.13 4.73
N TYR A 65 -16.58 -4.15 3.60
CA TYR A 65 -15.13 -4.07 3.59
C TYR A 65 -14.62 -2.65 3.90
N PRO A 66 -13.46 -2.51 4.56
CA PRO A 66 -12.83 -1.22 4.75
C PRO A 66 -12.43 -0.61 3.39
N SER A 67 -12.49 0.73 3.31
CA SER A 67 -12.17 1.48 2.11
C SER A 67 -10.67 1.50 1.80
N LEU A 68 -10.33 1.38 0.53
CA LEU A 68 -8.95 1.31 0.03
C LEU A 68 -8.53 2.62 -0.63
N ARG A 69 -7.27 3.03 -0.41
CA ARG A 69 -6.56 3.97 -1.29
C ARG A 69 -5.20 3.42 -1.64
N VAL A 70 -4.81 3.54 -2.91
CA VAL A 70 -3.45 3.21 -3.36
C VAL A 70 -2.80 4.44 -3.92
N ASP A 71 -1.65 4.80 -3.36
CA ASP A 71 -0.73 5.78 -3.92
C ASP A 71 0.52 5.08 -4.46
N CYS A 72 1.20 5.68 -5.43
CA CYS A 72 2.45 5.15 -5.97
C CYS A 72 3.51 6.24 -6.13
N HIS A 73 4.77 5.88 -5.86
CA HIS A 73 5.92 6.70 -6.19
C HIS A 73 6.98 5.91 -6.96
N LEU A 74 7.29 6.39 -8.16
CA LEU A 74 8.38 5.91 -8.99
C LEU A 74 9.65 6.68 -8.61
N GLY A 75 10.60 5.97 -8.00
CA GLY A 75 11.90 6.50 -7.59
C GLY A 75 12.90 6.61 -8.75
N PRO A 76 14.11 7.13 -8.47
CA PRO A 76 15.16 7.24 -9.48
C PRO A 76 15.51 5.88 -10.08
N GLY A 77 15.60 5.82 -11.41
CA GLY A 77 15.90 4.58 -12.12
C GLY A 77 14.82 3.51 -12.00
N ALA A 78 13.59 3.88 -11.59
CA ALA A 78 12.44 2.99 -11.66
C ALA A 78 12.39 2.33 -13.04
N PRO A 79 11.93 1.06 -13.13
CA PRO A 79 11.94 0.34 -14.39
C PRO A 79 11.14 1.11 -15.43
N GLU A 80 11.78 1.48 -16.54
CA GLU A 80 11.13 2.04 -17.73
C GLU A 80 10.40 0.91 -18.48
N ILE A 81 9.45 0.29 -17.78
CA ILE A 81 8.62 -0.77 -18.31
C ILE A 81 7.41 -0.10 -18.93
N SER A 82 7.14 -0.39 -20.20
CA SER A 82 5.95 0.10 -20.89
C SER A 82 4.69 -0.26 -20.09
N GLY A 83 3.92 0.76 -19.72
CA GLY A 83 2.73 0.61 -18.90
C GLY A 83 2.97 0.61 -17.39
N LEU A 84 4.20 0.82 -16.88
CA LEU A 84 4.47 1.07 -15.44
C LEU A 84 5.32 2.33 -15.22
N ASP A 85 5.50 3.13 -16.26
CA ASP A 85 6.15 4.44 -16.29
C ASP A 85 5.28 5.56 -15.71
N ASN A 86 3.98 5.29 -15.51
CA ASN A 86 3.04 6.20 -14.90
C ASN A 86 2.67 5.73 -13.47
N SER A 87 2.91 6.59 -12.47
CA SER A 87 2.63 6.27 -11.07
C SER A 87 1.15 6.00 -10.81
N HIS A 88 0.25 6.77 -11.43
CA HIS A 88 -1.20 6.56 -11.30
C HIS A 88 -1.62 5.19 -11.87
N PHE A 89 -1.15 4.84 -13.06
CA PHE A 89 -1.47 3.53 -13.66
C PHE A 89 -0.90 2.37 -12.82
N THR A 90 0.32 2.53 -12.30
CA THR A 90 0.95 1.55 -11.41
C THR A 90 0.15 1.38 -10.10
N ALA A 91 -0.35 2.48 -9.52
CA ALA A 91 -1.23 2.44 -8.35
C ALA A 91 -2.55 1.70 -8.66
N LEU A 92 -3.14 1.96 -9.83
CA LEU A 92 -4.34 1.24 -10.29
C LEU A 92 -4.09 -0.26 -10.44
N THR A 93 -2.91 -0.67 -10.89
CA THR A 93 -2.55 -2.09 -11.03
C THR A 93 -2.55 -2.81 -9.68
N LEU A 94 -1.95 -2.20 -8.64
CA LEU A 94 -2.01 -2.74 -7.28
C LEU A 94 -3.45 -2.75 -6.75
N LYS A 95 -4.22 -1.66 -6.94
CA LYS A 95 -5.63 -1.61 -6.54
C LYS A 95 -6.42 -2.77 -7.17
N ASN A 96 -6.28 -2.97 -8.48
CA ASN A 96 -7.01 -4.01 -9.20
C ASN A 96 -6.65 -5.40 -8.68
N ALA A 97 -5.35 -5.66 -8.46
CA ALA A 97 -4.90 -6.93 -7.89
C ALA A 97 -5.55 -7.23 -6.52
N ILE A 98 -5.69 -6.22 -5.66
CA ILE A 98 -6.35 -6.37 -4.34
C ILE A 98 -7.85 -6.59 -4.49
N CYS A 99 -8.51 -5.80 -5.34
CA CYS A 99 -9.94 -5.97 -5.60
C CYS A 99 -10.24 -7.36 -6.17
N ASP A 100 -9.44 -7.84 -7.12
CA ASP A 100 -9.55 -9.18 -7.68
C ASP A 100 -9.33 -10.25 -6.60
N TYR A 101 -8.30 -10.09 -5.76
CA TYR A 101 -8.00 -11.01 -4.65
C TYR A 101 -9.17 -11.17 -3.67
N ILE A 102 -9.79 -10.06 -3.27
CA ILE A 102 -10.93 -10.07 -2.35
C ILE A 102 -12.16 -10.67 -3.04
N ARG A 103 -12.44 -10.23 -4.26
CA ARG A 103 -13.59 -10.73 -5.05
C ARG A 103 -13.55 -12.24 -5.24
N ASP A 104 -12.38 -12.80 -5.55
CA ASP A 104 -12.21 -14.24 -5.76
C ASP A 104 -12.46 -15.06 -4.47
N ARG A 105 -12.36 -14.42 -3.29
CA ARG A 105 -12.58 -15.04 -1.97
C ARG A 105 -13.97 -14.75 -1.40
N SER A 106 -14.75 -13.89 -2.05
CA SER A 106 -16.13 -13.56 -1.72
C SER A 106 -17.10 -14.11 -2.77
N ASP A 107 -16.76 -15.24 -3.40
CA ASP A 107 -17.54 -15.90 -4.46
C ASP A 107 -17.95 -14.98 -5.63
N GLY A 108 -17.17 -13.91 -5.89
CA GLY A 108 -17.39 -13.00 -7.00
C GLY A 108 -18.28 -11.78 -6.72
N GLU A 109 -18.93 -11.71 -5.55
CA GLU A 109 -20.03 -10.74 -5.33
C GLU A 109 -19.58 -9.36 -4.82
N GLU A 110 -18.41 -9.26 -4.19
CA GLU A 110 -18.05 -8.08 -3.41
C GLU A 110 -16.65 -7.56 -3.74
N ARG A 111 -16.47 -6.24 -3.57
CA ARG A 111 -15.17 -5.58 -3.66
C ARG A 111 -15.07 -4.46 -2.63
N PRO A 112 -13.87 -4.16 -2.09
CA PRO A 112 -13.67 -2.99 -1.26
C PRO A 112 -14.03 -1.70 -2.01
N ASP A 113 -14.63 -0.75 -1.29
CA ASP A 113 -14.86 0.59 -1.81
C ASP A 113 -13.57 1.43 -1.79
N VAL A 114 -13.58 2.57 -2.48
CA VAL A 114 -12.42 3.46 -2.59
C VAL A 114 -12.75 4.83 -2.00
N SER A 115 -11.99 5.22 -0.98
CA SER A 115 -12.04 6.56 -0.38
C SER A 115 -10.71 7.27 -0.63
N LEU A 116 -10.74 8.42 -1.30
CA LEU A 116 -9.52 9.21 -1.56
C LEU A 116 -9.11 10.08 -0.37
N ASP A 117 -10.10 10.54 0.40
CA ASP A 117 -9.90 11.52 1.47
C ASP A 117 -9.62 10.86 2.83
N ASP A 118 -10.40 9.83 3.19
CA ASP A 118 -10.28 9.11 4.47
C ASP A 118 -10.38 7.60 4.24
N PRO A 119 -9.33 6.97 3.71
CA PRO A 119 -9.29 5.53 3.52
C PRO A 119 -9.00 4.79 4.83
N ASP A 120 -9.71 3.69 5.07
CA ASP A 120 -9.43 2.77 6.17
C ASP A 120 -8.09 2.05 5.98
N VAL A 121 -7.76 1.70 4.72
CA VAL A 121 -6.53 0.99 4.33
C VAL A 121 -5.76 1.81 3.29
N PRO A 122 -4.94 2.78 3.72
CA PRO A 122 -4.02 3.48 2.82
C PRO A 122 -2.80 2.60 2.49
N LEU A 123 -2.63 2.31 1.22
CA LEU A 123 -1.49 1.56 0.68
C LEU A 123 -0.59 2.46 -0.17
N PHE A 124 0.70 2.10 -0.17
CA PHE A 124 1.72 2.82 -0.92
C PHE A 124 2.61 1.85 -1.68
N LEU A 125 2.68 2.01 -3.00
CA LEU A 125 3.62 1.30 -3.85
C LEU A 125 4.84 2.17 -4.10
N HIS A 126 6.03 1.64 -3.82
CA HIS A 126 7.28 2.28 -4.19
C HIS A 126 8.05 1.39 -5.14
N ALA A 127 8.38 1.90 -6.32
CA ALA A 127 9.22 1.21 -7.29
C ALA A 127 10.49 2.04 -7.52
N ASP A 128 11.65 1.41 -7.36
CA ASP A 128 12.95 1.97 -7.70
C ASP A 128 13.72 0.99 -8.62
N ARG A 129 14.95 1.32 -8.99
CA ARG A 129 15.79 0.50 -9.88
C ARG A 129 16.00 -0.93 -9.38
N GLU A 130 16.05 -1.11 -8.07
CA GLU A 130 16.41 -2.37 -7.45
C GLU A 130 15.16 -3.18 -7.09
N LYS A 131 14.13 -2.54 -6.53
CA LYS A 131 13.01 -3.22 -5.91
C LYS A 131 11.66 -2.52 -6.11
N ILE A 132 10.61 -3.33 -6.09
CA ILE A 132 9.22 -2.88 -5.93
C ILE A 132 8.75 -3.33 -4.55
N ARG A 133 8.19 -2.39 -3.80
CA ARG A 133 7.74 -2.58 -2.42
C ARG A 133 6.32 -2.09 -2.27
N VAL A 134 5.52 -2.85 -1.54
CA VAL A 134 4.15 -2.48 -1.16
C VAL A 134 4.10 -2.28 0.34
N TYR A 135 3.53 -1.15 0.75
CA TYR A 135 3.43 -0.76 2.14
C TYR A 135 2.00 -0.47 2.56
N ARG A 136 1.70 -0.70 3.84
CA ARG A 136 0.57 -0.09 4.55
C ARG A 136 1.03 1.18 5.24
N VAL A 137 0.32 2.28 5.06
CA VAL A 137 0.58 3.52 5.80
C VAL A 137 -0.09 3.42 7.17
N LEU A 138 0.67 3.61 8.25
CA LEU A 138 0.17 3.44 9.62
C LEU A 138 -0.38 4.75 10.22
N ASN A 139 -0.09 5.90 9.61
CA ASN A 139 -0.56 7.20 10.08
C ASN A 139 -1.59 7.81 9.11
N ALA A 140 -2.78 8.15 9.61
CA ALA A 140 -3.87 8.72 8.81
C ALA A 140 -3.56 10.12 8.25
N GLN A 141 -2.82 10.94 9.02
CA GLN A 141 -2.36 12.26 8.59
C GLN A 141 -0.84 12.36 8.67
N THR A 142 -0.27 13.28 7.92
CA THR A 142 1.12 13.68 8.08
C THR A 142 1.40 14.05 9.55
N MET A 143 2.41 13.42 10.16
CA MET A 143 2.64 13.54 11.62
C MET A 143 3.00 14.95 12.11
N HIS A 144 3.21 15.90 11.19
CA HIS A 144 3.34 17.33 11.53
C HIS A 144 2.00 17.98 11.96
N LYS A 145 0.84 17.40 11.61
CA LYS A 145 -0.47 17.87 12.05
C LYS A 145 -0.79 17.28 13.44
N ARG A 146 -0.36 17.96 14.50
CA ARG A 146 -0.58 17.55 15.90
C ARG A 146 -1.78 18.23 16.57
N GLY A 147 -2.75 18.70 15.79
CA GLY A 147 -4.00 19.28 16.31
C GLY A 147 -3.89 20.65 16.99
N TYR A 148 -2.69 21.25 17.10
CA TYR A 148 -2.49 22.57 17.72
C TYR A 148 -2.43 23.74 16.70
N ARG A 149 -2.47 23.44 15.40
CA ARG A 149 -2.55 24.44 14.32
C ARG A 149 -3.83 24.19 13.54
N THR A 150 -4.78 25.12 13.68
CA THR A 150 -5.99 25.24 12.87
C THR A 150 -5.70 26.06 11.62
#